data_AF-A0A1I3R4C0-F1
#
_entry.id   AF-A0A1I3R4C0-F1
#
_cell.length_a   1.000
_cell.length_b   1.000
_cell.length_c   1.000
_cell.angle_alpha   90.00
_cell.angle_beta   90.00
_cell.angle_gamma   90.00
#
_symmetry.space_group_name_H-M   'P 1'
#
loop_
_entity.id
_entity.type
_entity.pdbx_description
1 polymer ?
#
loop_
_entity_poly.entity_id
_entity_poly.type
_entity_poly.pdbx_seq_one_letter_code
_entity_poly.pdbx_strand_id
1 'polypeptide(L)'
;MKKVKQKLVWLLPTMIVLIGISLLFSQNYDKVTQPPDEEWSRELDIGKTPVLRRPNVSSQDGQPTISFLTEQGIQQNFYDKDFNMTDQVTYDVPVDKFTQFYINGNRMIYADYYSLYDEKTGDKITDIQSFYPLESQALYMNDQKLFAIEMDNLESTELLTIENTHTKLLAEETQSGTYLLTSEVTKAGNQLNYYMLENNEVEKLGESQFSLNDSEEIRDIQFTIHDDTLKLLVSTVLKQSASGKMQNFYYYSEGPVNENPNLSKVTFNDPFTDGELREVSDIKIQSLNKGSLLFFKAIGATETTFRESDQFNIYQAQIQSEGQSVVTRLSNTPELSNFPVSIDDRTVVWVDQDGEGHRLLLASQNSDVIEKADQITKRSLLHALGKTMGMLSYSLFTFLISIFWFLWPLLFIIILMFIKKDALDQDRPWVLYSGILIYLVAAVLVRDPMFPDALNRFAPSYLSFPGSPLFFLLGFALLSYGILRTGAKVRDWSIPIQLTYFISMHVLFIAVFFGPYLSPWQ
;
A
#
# COMPACT_ATOMS: atom_id res chain seq x y z
N MET A 1 -11.03 -53.10 4.66
CA MET A 1 -12.15 -52.17 4.98
C MET A 1 -12.13 -51.62 6.42
N LYS A 2 -11.99 -52.41 7.49
CA LYS A 2 -11.95 -51.88 8.89
C LYS A 2 -10.84 -50.83 9.14
N LYS A 3 -9.60 -51.09 8.68
CA LYS A 3 -8.47 -50.15 8.81
C LYS A 3 -8.72 -48.80 8.11
N VAL A 4 -9.44 -48.81 6.98
CA VAL A 4 -9.82 -47.59 6.25
C VAL A 4 -10.86 -46.81 7.04
N LYS A 5 -11.91 -47.47 7.54
CA LYS A 5 -12.92 -46.84 8.41
C LYS A 5 -12.33 -46.24 9.70
N GLN A 6 -11.32 -46.87 10.29
CA GLN A 6 -10.63 -46.34 11.46
C GLN A 6 -9.81 -45.08 11.17
N LYS A 7 -9.29 -44.94 9.94
CA LYS A 7 -8.55 -43.75 9.50
C LYS A 7 -9.48 -42.62 9.04
N LEU A 8 -10.66 -42.93 8.51
CA LEU A 8 -11.63 -41.93 8.02
C LEU A 8 -12.05 -40.93 9.10
N VAL A 9 -12.10 -41.34 10.37
CA VAL A 9 -12.40 -40.49 11.54
C VAL A 9 -11.42 -39.33 11.70
N TRP A 10 -10.20 -39.49 11.21
CA TRP A 10 -9.16 -38.45 11.26
C TRP A 10 -9.00 -37.79 9.90
N LEU A 11 -9.08 -38.56 8.80
CA LEU A 11 -8.94 -38.04 7.45
C LEU A 11 -10.07 -37.08 7.07
N LEU A 12 -11.32 -37.36 7.44
CA LEU A 12 -12.47 -36.51 7.06
C LEU A 12 -12.41 -35.12 7.72
N PRO A 13 -12.20 -34.99 9.05
CA PRO A 13 -11.99 -33.69 9.67
C PRO A 13 -10.78 -32.95 9.08
N THR A 14 -9.64 -33.63 8.90
CA THR A 14 -8.45 -33.01 8.31
C THR A 14 -8.74 -32.47 6.91
N MET A 15 -9.47 -33.21 6.08
CA MET A 15 -9.88 -32.76 4.75
C MET A 15 -10.78 -31.53 4.82
N ILE A 16 -11.76 -31.48 5.73
CA ILE A 16 -12.64 -30.32 5.92
C ILE A 16 -11.84 -29.09 6.36
N VAL A 17 -10.91 -29.27 7.30
CA VAL A 17 -10.01 -28.19 7.75
C VAL A 17 -9.14 -27.68 6.60
N LEU A 18 -8.53 -28.59 5.82
CA LEU A 18 -7.73 -28.21 4.67
C LEU A 18 -8.56 -27.45 3.63
N ILE A 19 -9.80 -27.88 3.36
CA ILE A 19 -10.72 -27.16 2.47
C ILE A 19 -10.97 -25.74 3.00
N GLY A 20 -11.27 -25.59 4.29
CA GLY A 20 -11.51 -24.26 4.89
C GLY A 20 -10.29 -23.35 4.79
N ILE A 21 -9.09 -23.87 5.08
CA ILE A 21 -7.83 -23.13 4.93
C ILE A 21 -7.57 -22.77 3.47
N SER A 22 -7.79 -23.70 2.53
CA SER A 22 -7.62 -23.46 1.10
C SER A 22 -8.59 -22.41 0.56
N LEU A 23 -9.84 -22.40 1.01
CA LEU A 23 -10.82 -21.36 0.64
C LEU A 23 -10.40 -19.98 1.17
N LEU A 24 -9.98 -19.92 2.44
CA LEU A 24 -9.47 -18.68 3.03
C LEU A 24 -8.21 -18.19 2.31
N PHE A 25 -7.29 -19.10 1.98
CA PHE A 25 -6.09 -18.78 1.22
C PHE A 25 -6.42 -18.25 -0.17
N SER A 26 -7.34 -18.90 -0.90
CA SER A 26 -7.78 -18.42 -2.22
C SER A 26 -8.37 -17.01 -2.12
N GLN A 27 -9.24 -16.77 -1.15
CA GLN A 27 -9.84 -15.45 -0.94
C GLN A 27 -8.79 -14.39 -0.59
N ASN A 28 -7.82 -14.73 0.27
CA ASN A 28 -6.74 -13.81 0.62
C ASN A 28 -5.78 -13.59 -0.54
N TYR A 29 -5.56 -14.59 -1.38
CA TYR A 29 -4.81 -14.45 -2.62
C TYR A 29 -5.49 -13.43 -3.53
N ASP A 30 -6.79 -13.61 -3.80
CA ASP A 30 -7.56 -12.68 -4.63
C ASP A 30 -7.52 -11.24 -4.12
N LYS A 31 -7.60 -11.04 -2.78
CA LYS A 31 -7.51 -9.72 -2.15
C LYS A 31 -6.11 -9.10 -2.24
N VAL A 32 -5.06 -9.91 -2.08
CA VAL A 32 -3.67 -9.47 -2.15
C VAL A 32 -3.24 -9.17 -3.58
N THR A 33 -3.79 -9.88 -4.56
CA THR A 33 -3.48 -9.69 -5.99
C THR A 33 -4.53 -8.87 -6.73
N GLN A 34 -5.44 -8.21 -6.02
CA GLN A 34 -6.43 -7.36 -6.64
C GLN A 34 -5.71 -6.18 -7.30
N PRO A 35 -5.94 -5.91 -8.60
CA PRO A 35 -5.35 -4.76 -9.26
C PRO A 35 -5.80 -3.46 -8.58
N PRO A 36 -4.99 -2.39 -8.66
CA PRO A 36 -5.29 -1.13 -7.99
C PRO A 36 -6.55 -0.47 -8.54
N ASP A 37 -6.85 -0.67 -9.83
CA ASP A 37 -8.01 -0.21 -10.59
C ASP A 37 -8.27 -1.16 -11.80
N GLU A 38 -9.41 -1.09 -12.48
CA GLU A 38 -9.78 -2.03 -13.57
C GLU A 38 -8.87 -1.94 -14.79
N GLU A 39 -8.34 -0.75 -15.10
CA GLU A 39 -7.49 -0.51 -16.27
C GLU A 39 -5.98 -0.57 -15.98
N TRP A 40 -5.60 -0.84 -14.74
CA TRP A 40 -4.21 -0.80 -14.30
C TRP A 40 -3.70 -2.17 -13.91
N SER A 41 -2.46 -2.47 -14.33
CA SER A 41 -1.78 -3.69 -13.88
C SER A 41 -1.58 -3.66 -12.37
N ARG A 42 -1.54 -4.85 -11.77
CA ARG A 42 -0.88 -5.02 -10.46
C ARG A 42 0.62 -4.72 -10.57
N GLU A 43 1.28 -4.67 -9.42
CA GLU A 43 2.68 -4.30 -9.33
C GLU A 43 3.61 -5.30 -10.04
N LEU A 44 4.50 -4.77 -10.87
CA LEU A 44 5.61 -5.48 -11.48
C LEU A 44 6.91 -5.10 -10.76
N ASP A 45 7.63 -6.09 -10.24
CA ASP A 45 8.94 -5.89 -9.60
C ASP A 45 10.02 -5.71 -10.67
N ILE A 46 10.64 -4.52 -10.67
CA ILE A 46 11.66 -4.13 -11.67
C ILE A 46 13.05 -3.93 -11.04
N GLY A 47 13.19 -4.05 -9.73
CA GLY A 47 14.47 -3.85 -9.07
C GLY A 47 14.39 -3.67 -7.55
N LYS A 48 15.57 -3.62 -6.93
CA LYS A 48 15.74 -3.38 -5.50
C LYS A 48 16.72 -2.25 -5.24
N THR A 49 16.46 -1.45 -4.22
CA THR A 49 17.30 -0.33 -3.81
C THR A 49 17.49 -0.32 -2.28
N PRO A 50 18.68 -0.01 -1.77
CA PRO A 50 18.90 0.08 -0.33
C PRO A 50 18.34 1.38 0.27
N VAL A 51 17.86 2.32 -0.54
CA VAL A 51 17.39 3.64 -0.09
C VAL A 51 15.95 3.92 -0.52
N LEU A 52 15.16 4.49 0.40
CA LEU A 52 13.80 4.93 0.13
C LEU A 52 13.87 6.32 -0.50
N ARG A 53 13.92 6.37 -1.84
CA ARG A 53 14.02 7.61 -2.63
C ARG A 53 13.30 7.48 -3.96
N ARG A 54 12.91 8.62 -4.55
CA ARG A 54 12.44 8.70 -5.95
C ARG A 54 13.46 8.05 -6.90
N PRO A 55 13.03 7.13 -7.77
CA PRO A 55 13.86 6.62 -8.86
C PRO A 55 14.00 7.70 -9.94
N ASN A 56 15.13 7.67 -10.66
CA ASN A 56 15.35 8.57 -11.79
C ASN A 56 14.79 7.91 -13.05
N VAL A 57 13.79 8.53 -13.65
CA VAL A 57 13.14 8.07 -14.87
C VAL A 57 13.51 9.03 -16.00
N SER A 58 13.87 8.49 -17.16
CA SER A 58 14.20 9.26 -18.36
C SER A 58 13.86 8.45 -19.62
N SER A 59 14.02 9.06 -20.79
CA SER A 59 13.91 8.39 -22.08
C SER A 59 15.21 8.59 -22.87
N GLN A 60 15.90 7.50 -23.20
CA GLN A 60 17.10 7.51 -24.05
C GLN A 60 16.79 6.76 -25.34
N ASP A 61 17.01 7.39 -26.50
CA ASP A 61 16.70 6.83 -27.82
C ASP A 61 15.25 6.30 -27.97
N GLY A 62 14.31 6.91 -27.24
CA GLY A 62 12.90 6.50 -27.21
C GLY A 62 12.60 5.26 -26.37
N GLN A 63 13.58 4.77 -25.59
CA GLN A 63 13.41 3.68 -24.63
C GLN A 63 13.28 4.22 -23.20
N PRO A 64 12.24 3.80 -22.44
CA PRO A 64 12.16 4.09 -21.02
C PRO A 64 13.41 3.61 -20.28
N THR A 65 13.97 4.48 -19.47
CA THR A 65 15.18 4.22 -18.71
C THR A 65 14.95 4.54 -17.24
N ILE A 66 15.22 3.57 -16.37
CA ILE A 66 15.02 3.71 -14.92
C ILE A 66 16.36 3.50 -14.24
N SER A 67 16.81 4.51 -13.50
CA SER A 67 18.07 4.50 -12.77
C SER A 67 17.82 4.59 -11.26
N PHE A 68 18.53 3.77 -10.49
CA PHE A 68 18.37 3.69 -9.04
C PHE A 68 19.66 3.24 -8.35
N LEU A 69 19.71 3.45 -7.04
CA LEU A 69 20.84 3.08 -6.21
C LEU A 69 20.80 1.60 -5.84
N THR A 70 21.96 0.98 -5.76
CA THR A 70 22.19 -0.40 -5.34
C THR A 70 23.29 -0.43 -4.27
N GLU A 71 23.52 -1.57 -3.62
CA GLU A 71 24.64 -1.69 -2.67
C GLU A 71 26.02 -1.49 -3.30
N GLN A 72 26.12 -1.62 -4.63
CA GLN A 72 27.37 -1.60 -5.39
C GLN A 72 27.56 -0.31 -6.21
N GLY A 73 26.64 0.65 -6.12
CA GLY A 73 26.66 1.83 -6.99
C GLY A 73 25.30 2.17 -7.59
N ILE A 74 25.28 2.77 -8.77
CA ILE A 74 24.06 3.11 -9.50
C ILE A 74 23.82 2.10 -10.60
N GLN A 75 22.59 1.63 -10.72
CA GLN A 75 22.13 0.76 -11.79
C GLN A 75 21.15 1.53 -12.68
N GLN A 76 21.40 1.50 -13.99
CA GLN A 76 20.54 2.06 -15.03
C GLN A 76 20.02 0.93 -15.91
N ASN A 77 18.71 0.75 -15.92
CA ASN A 77 18.04 -0.28 -16.72
C ASN A 77 17.31 0.37 -17.90
N PHE A 78 17.49 -0.22 -19.07
CA PHE A 78 16.80 0.16 -20.30
C PHE A 78 15.68 -0.83 -20.57
N TYR A 79 14.53 -0.33 -21.01
CA TYR A 79 13.33 -1.13 -21.23
C TYR A 79 12.75 -0.93 -22.63
N ASP A 80 12.12 -1.99 -23.15
CA ASP A 80 11.20 -1.84 -24.27
C ASP A 80 9.83 -1.28 -23.81
N LYS A 81 8.88 -1.15 -24.75
CA LYS A 81 7.53 -0.63 -24.48
C LYS A 81 6.68 -1.54 -23.56
N ASP A 82 7.08 -2.78 -23.40
CA ASP A 82 6.40 -3.80 -22.61
C ASP A 82 7.15 -4.05 -21.29
N PHE A 83 8.09 -3.16 -20.96
CA PHE A 83 8.94 -3.21 -19.78
C PHE A 83 9.70 -4.54 -19.65
N ASN A 84 10.20 -5.08 -20.76
CA ASN A 84 11.27 -6.06 -20.75
C ASN A 84 12.60 -5.33 -20.77
N MET A 85 13.50 -5.73 -19.87
CA MET A 85 14.82 -5.14 -19.78
C MET A 85 15.63 -5.52 -21.03
N THR A 86 16.06 -4.51 -21.78
CA THR A 86 16.83 -4.65 -23.02
C THR A 86 18.33 -4.56 -22.77
N ASP A 87 18.74 -3.69 -21.85
CA ASP A 87 20.13 -3.48 -21.45
C ASP A 87 20.23 -3.00 -19.99
N GLN A 88 21.43 -3.12 -19.42
CA GLN A 88 21.73 -2.70 -18.05
C GLN A 88 23.16 -2.14 -17.96
N VAL A 89 23.29 -0.93 -17.41
CA VAL A 89 24.57 -0.27 -17.11
C VAL A 89 24.70 -0.08 -15.61
N THR A 90 25.91 -0.28 -15.08
CA THR A 90 26.21 -0.08 -13.66
C THR A 90 27.40 0.85 -13.49
N TYR A 91 27.29 1.80 -12.57
CA TYR A 91 28.33 2.75 -12.20
C TYR A 91 28.78 2.47 -10.76
N ASP A 92 30.07 2.21 -10.56
CA ASP A 92 30.63 1.89 -9.23
C ASP A 92 30.94 3.20 -8.50
N VAL A 93 30.00 3.63 -7.65
CA VAL A 93 30.16 4.83 -6.81
C VAL A 93 29.77 4.56 -5.36
N PRO A 94 30.33 5.30 -4.40
CA PRO A 94 29.89 5.21 -3.01
C PRO A 94 28.40 5.58 -2.87
N VAL A 95 27.61 4.66 -2.31
CA VAL A 95 26.17 4.84 -2.09
C VAL A 95 25.85 4.99 -0.62
N ASP A 96 25.14 6.06 -0.30
CA ASP A 96 24.42 6.22 0.95
C ASP A 96 23.01 6.79 0.71
N LYS A 97 22.29 7.09 1.80
CA LYS A 97 20.92 7.62 1.75
C LYS A 97 20.83 9.05 1.20
N PHE A 98 21.93 9.76 1.08
CA PHE A 98 22.01 11.13 0.59
C PHE A 98 22.48 11.20 -0.87
N THR A 99 23.15 10.16 -1.38
CA THR A 99 23.63 10.07 -2.77
C THR A 99 22.55 10.45 -3.78
N GLN A 100 22.83 11.49 -4.57
CA GLN A 100 22.07 11.88 -5.77
C GLN A 100 22.95 11.72 -6.99
N PHE A 101 22.35 11.60 -8.17
CA PHE A 101 23.11 11.46 -9.40
C PHE A 101 22.35 12.02 -10.59
N TYR A 102 23.11 12.38 -11.61
CA TYR A 102 22.63 12.80 -12.92
C TYR A 102 23.44 12.08 -14.00
N ILE A 103 22.73 11.53 -14.98
CA ILE A 103 23.32 10.74 -16.08
C ILE A 103 22.97 11.44 -17.38
N ASN A 104 23.99 11.72 -18.21
CA ASN A 104 23.82 12.25 -19.55
C ASN A 104 24.72 11.46 -20.52
N GLY A 105 24.09 10.65 -21.38
CA GLY A 105 24.79 9.71 -22.25
C GLY A 105 25.75 8.82 -21.47
N ASN A 106 27.04 8.88 -21.81
CA ASN A 106 28.10 8.05 -21.21
C ASN A 106 28.87 8.76 -20.08
N ARG A 107 28.32 9.82 -19.51
CA ARG A 107 28.89 10.51 -18.34
C ARG A 107 27.86 10.57 -17.22
N MET A 108 28.38 10.47 -16.00
CA MET A 108 27.60 10.51 -14.79
C MET A 108 28.33 11.38 -13.77
N ILE A 109 27.56 12.21 -13.08
CA ILE A 109 28.02 12.93 -11.89
C ILE A 109 27.14 12.49 -10.72
N TYR A 110 27.76 12.40 -9.55
CA TYR A 110 27.03 12.09 -8.33
C TYR A 110 27.37 13.10 -7.24
N ALA A 111 26.39 13.36 -6.40
CA ALA A 111 26.49 14.24 -5.27
C ALA A 111 26.34 13.43 -3.98
N ASP A 112 27.25 13.65 -3.03
CA ASP A 112 26.96 13.35 -1.63
C ASP A 112 26.21 14.54 -0.99
N TYR A 113 26.11 14.59 0.33
CA TYR A 113 25.43 15.68 1.03
C TYR A 113 26.12 17.05 0.89
N TYR A 114 27.42 17.10 0.58
CA TYR A 114 28.28 18.28 0.63
C TYR A 114 29.01 18.60 -0.68
N SER A 115 29.18 17.65 -1.57
CA SER A 115 30.07 17.76 -2.71
C SER A 115 29.56 16.99 -3.93
N LEU A 116 29.93 17.49 -5.10
CA LEU A 116 29.68 16.88 -6.39
C LEU A 116 30.97 16.23 -6.91
N TYR A 117 30.87 15.07 -7.53
CA TYR A 117 32.00 14.26 -8.00
C TYR A 117 31.76 13.75 -9.43
N ASP A 118 32.85 13.56 -10.15
CA ASP A 118 32.87 12.86 -11.44
C ASP A 118 33.01 11.35 -11.22
N GLU A 119 32.11 10.56 -11.81
CA GLU A 119 32.14 9.10 -11.72
C GLU A 119 33.43 8.50 -12.30
N LYS A 120 33.96 9.05 -13.39
CA LYS A 120 35.10 8.44 -14.10
C LYS A 120 36.42 8.58 -13.38
N THR A 121 36.62 9.73 -12.75
CA THR A 121 37.88 10.08 -12.08
C THR A 121 37.80 9.84 -10.57
N GLY A 122 36.59 9.90 -9.99
CA GLY A 122 36.37 9.95 -8.56
C GLY A 122 36.77 11.30 -7.94
N ASP A 123 37.14 12.29 -8.77
CA ASP A 123 37.57 13.60 -8.31
C ASP A 123 36.38 14.46 -7.92
N LYS A 124 36.57 15.25 -6.86
CA LYS A 124 35.60 16.25 -6.43
C LYS A 124 35.59 17.41 -7.43
N ILE A 125 34.39 17.73 -7.94
CA ILE A 125 34.12 18.86 -8.83
C ILE A 125 33.98 20.15 -8.01
N THR A 126 33.06 20.16 -7.04
CA THR A 126 32.77 21.35 -6.21
C THR A 126 32.08 20.96 -4.90
N ASP A 127 32.10 21.87 -3.92
CA ASP A 127 31.17 21.85 -2.80
C ASP A 127 29.76 22.31 -3.26
N ILE A 128 28.74 21.77 -2.61
CA ILE A 128 27.33 22.06 -2.88
C ILE A 128 26.52 22.19 -1.58
N GLN A 129 25.46 22.99 -1.63
CA GLN A 129 24.42 23.09 -0.61
C GLN A 129 23.18 22.26 -0.98
N SER A 130 22.87 22.21 -2.29
CA SER A 130 21.78 21.42 -2.86
C SER A 130 22.16 20.98 -4.26
N PHE A 131 21.61 19.85 -4.70
CA PHE A 131 21.74 19.32 -6.05
C PHE A 131 20.35 19.07 -6.63
N TYR A 132 20.16 19.42 -7.91
CA TYR A 132 18.91 19.30 -8.65
C TYR A 132 19.19 18.57 -9.96
N PRO A 133 19.12 17.22 -9.97
CA PRO A 133 19.22 16.44 -11.20
C PRO A 133 17.90 16.54 -11.97
N LEU A 134 17.88 17.35 -13.04
CA LEU A 134 16.73 17.46 -13.94
C LEU A 134 16.85 16.42 -15.08
N GLU A 135 15.96 16.45 -16.06
CA GLU A 135 15.96 15.47 -17.16
C GLU A 135 17.09 15.75 -18.16
N SER A 136 17.24 17.01 -18.62
CA SER A 136 18.23 17.41 -19.62
C SER A 136 19.47 18.09 -19.06
N GLN A 137 19.46 18.48 -17.78
CA GLN A 137 20.58 19.20 -17.16
C GLN A 137 20.67 18.96 -15.65
N ALA A 138 21.81 19.32 -15.07
CA ALA A 138 22.00 19.31 -13.62
C ALA A 138 22.26 20.71 -13.12
N LEU A 139 21.56 21.09 -12.05
CA LEU A 139 21.79 22.33 -11.34
C LEU A 139 22.30 22.05 -9.93
N TYR A 140 23.07 22.97 -9.38
CA TYR A 140 23.49 22.90 -7.99
C TYR A 140 23.56 24.29 -7.36
N MET A 141 23.39 24.32 -6.04
CA MET A 141 23.54 25.52 -5.23
C MET A 141 24.91 25.51 -4.55
N ASN A 142 25.65 26.61 -4.61
CA ASN A 142 26.85 26.83 -3.81
C ASN A 142 26.92 28.31 -3.40
N ASP A 143 27.16 28.58 -2.11
CA ASP A 143 27.23 29.95 -1.56
C ASP A 143 26.08 30.88 -2.01
N GLN A 144 24.83 30.40 -1.90
CA GLN A 144 23.61 31.12 -2.31
C GLN A 144 23.52 31.44 -3.82
N LYS A 145 24.36 30.81 -4.64
CA LYS A 145 24.34 30.94 -6.09
C LYS A 145 23.90 29.62 -6.71
N LEU A 146 23.02 29.71 -7.70
CA LEU A 146 22.61 28.60 -8.55
C LEU A 146 23.57 28.52 -9.73
N PHE A 147 24.04 27.31 -10.02
CA PHE A 147 24.89 27.01 -11.16
C PHE A 147 24.27 25.90 -12.02
N ALA A 148 24.44 25.99 -13.33
CA ALA A 148 24.31 24.86 -14.24
C ALA A 148 25.68 24.23 -14.48
N ILE A 149 25.76 22.91 -14.49
CA ILE A 149 26.97 22.17 -14.85
C ILE A 149 26.87 21.57 -16.25
N GLU A 150 27.87 21.83 -17.07
CA GLU A 150 28.00 21.23 -18.40
C GLU A 150 28.67 19.86 -18.31
N MET A 151 28.01 18.81 -18.80
CA MET A 151 28.52 17.45 -18.63
C MET A 151 29.77 17.14 -19.46
N ASP A 152 30.05 17.88 -20.54
CA ASP A 152 31.16 17.61 -21.46
C ASP A 152 32.53 18.06 -20.93
N ASN A 153 32.57 19.18 -20.21
CA ASN A 153 33.77 19.81 -19.67
C ASN A 153 33.76 19.92 -18.14
N LEU A 154 32.61 19.67 -17.48
CA LEU A 154 32.37 19.89 -16.06
C LEU A 154 32.53 21.35 -15.63
N GLU A 155 32.47 22.29 -16.58
CA GLU A 155 32.45 23.72 -16.29
C GLU A 155 31.07 24.12 -15.76
N SER A 156 31.05 25.12 -14.87
CA SER A 156 29.83 25.57 -14.21
C SER A 156 29.55 27.03 -14.54
N THR A 157 28.32 27.31 -14.94
CA THR A 157 27.85 28.66 -15.29
C THR A 157 26.95 29.17 -14.17
N GLU A 158 27.26 30.35 -13.63
CA GLU A 158 26.43 31.02 -12.63
C GLU A 158 25.12 31.52 -13.28
N LEU A 159 23.99 31.09 -12.73
CA LEU A 159 22.66 31.38 -13.27
C LEU A 159 21.91 32.44 -12.48
N LEU A 160 21.91 32.33 -11.15
CA LEU A 160 21.11 33.18 -10.26
C LEU A 160 21.79 33.32 -8.91
N THR A 161 21.77 34.53 -8.33
CA THR A 161 22.17 34.76 -6.94
C THR A 161 20.93 34.95 -6.07
N ILE A 162 20.84 34.21 -4.97
CA ILE A 162 19.75 34.28 -3.99
C ILE A 162 20.18 35.19 -2.83
N GLU A 163 19.54 36.36 -2.72
CA GLU A 163 19.92 37.36 -1.71
C GLU A 163 19.58 36.91 -0.27
N ASN A 164 18.43 36.28 -0.07
CA ASN A 164 17.96 35.86 1.26
C ASN A 164 18.25 34.37 1.52
N THR A 165 18.96 34.06 2.60
CA THR A 165 19.29 32.68 3.02
C THR A 165 18.07 31.81 3.34
N HIS A 166 16.90 32.40 3.57
CA HIS A 166 15.65 31.69 3.86
C HIS A 166 14.79 31.42 2.62
N THR A 167 15.22 31.86 1.44
CA THR A 167 14.51 31.61 0.20
C THR A 167 14.67 30.15 -0.22
N LYS A 168 13.55 29.47 -0.45
CA LYS A 168 13.54 28.11 -1.02
C LYS A 168 13.59 28.19 -2.54
N LEU A 169 14.47 27.43 -3.17
CA LEU A 169 14.54 27.26 -4.61
C LEU A 169 13.98 25.89 -5.01
N LEU A 170 13.05 25.90 -5.95
CA LEU A 170 12.49 24.73 -6.61
C LEU A 170 12.81 24.83 -8.11
N ALA A 171 13.10 23.69 -8.73
CA ALA A 171 13.37 23.58 -10.15
C ALA A 171 12.49 22.47 -10.73
N GLU A 172 11.89 22.72 -11.89
CA GLU A 172 11.06 21.77 -12.62
C GLU A 172 11.42 21.86 -14.10
N GLU A 173 11.54 20.72 -14.77
CA GLU A 173 11.75 20.64 -16.21
C GLU A 173 10.47 20.16 -16.89
N THR A 174 10.06 20.85 -17.96
CA THR A 174 8.92 20.47 -18.79
C THR A 174 9.35 20.40 -20.26
N GLN A 175 8.46 19.92 -21.13
CA GLN A 175 8.71 19.92 -22.57
C GLN A 175 8.97 21.33 -23.15
N SER A 176 8.54 22.38 -22.44
CA SER A 176 8.69 23.78 -22.85
C SER A 176 9.99 24.41 -22.36
N GLY A 177 10.72 23.77 -21.44
CA GLY A 177 11.97 24.28 -20.87
C GLY A 177 12.09 24.01 -19.37
N THR A 178 13.18 24.50 -18.78
CA THR A 178 13.39 24.44 -17.33
C THR A 178 12.90 25.72 -16.67
N TYR A 179 12.12 25.55 -15.60
CA TYR A 179 11.56 26.64 -14.83
C TYR A 179 12.06 26.59 -13.39
N LEU A 180 12.26 27.77 -12.81
CA LEU A 180 12.69 27.95 -11.43
C LEU A 180 11.64 28.74 -10.65
N LEU A 181 11.44 28.33 -9.39
CA LEU A 181 10.57 29.02 -8.45
C LEU A 181 11.36 29.33 -7.19
N THR A 182 11.43 30.62 -6.84
CA THR A 182 11.91 31.03 -5.50
C THR A 182 10.72 31.37 -4.62
N SER A 183 10.69 30.84 -3.40
CA SER A 183 9.65 31.13 -2.41
C SER A 183 10.24 31.74 -1.14
N GLU A 184 9.69 32.88 -0.73
CA GLU A 184 10.10 33.61 0.47
C GLU A 184 8.88 34.05 1.30
N VAL A 185 8.97 33.90 2.62
CA VAL A 185 7.94 34.41 3.55
C VAL A 185 8.23 35.87 3.87
N THR A 186 7.35 36.77 3.44
CA THR A 186 7.45 38.22 3.67
C THR A 186 6.35 38.72 4.61
N LYS A 187 6.41 40.00 5.01
CA LYS A 187 5.34 40.64 5.81
C LYS A 187 3.98 40.68 5.10
N ALA A 188 3.97 40.65 3.77
CA ALA A 188 2.75 40.74 2.97
C ALA A 188 2.19 39.36 2.58
N GLY A 189 2.88 38.26 2.92
CA GLY A 189 2.52 36.89 2.58
C GLY A 189 3.69 36.12 1.98
N ASN A 190 3.40 35.03 1.28
CA ASN A 190 4.38 34.24 0.57
C ASN A 190 4.63 34.85 -0.80
N GLN A 191 5.84 35.34 -1.04
CA GLN A 191 6.27 35.87 -2.32
C GLN A 191 6.87 34.74 -3.16
N LEU A 192 6.44 34.67 -4.41
CA LEU A 192 6.93 33.73 -5.42
C LEU A 192 7.54 34.52 -6.57
N ASN A 193 8.75 34.17 -6.99
CA ASN A 193 9.33 34.65 -8.25
C ASN A 193 9.53 33.46 -9.19
N TYR A 194 9.15 33.65 -10.44
CA TYR A 194 9.20 32.63 -11.48
C TYR A 194 10.26 33.00 -12.50
N TYR A 195 11.05 32.02 -12.90
CA TYR A 195 12.09 32.20 -13.91
C TYR A 195 12.05 31.07 -14.94
N MET A 196 12.51 31.39 -16.14
CA MET A 196 12.79 30.43 -17.20
C MET A 196 14.30 30.36 -17.41
N LEU A 197 14.82 29.15 -17.56
CA LEU A 197 16.21 28.90 -17.90
C LEU A 197 16.28 28.51 -19.37
N GLU A 198 16.82 29.40 -20.20
CA GLU A 198 17.11 29.16 -21.61
C GLU A 198 18.58 29.48 -21.90
N ASN A 199 19.29 28.59 -22.58
CA ASN A 199 20.69 28.81 -23.02
C ASN A 199 21.65 29.26 -21.89
N ASN A 200 21.52 28.69 -20.68
CA ASN A 200 22.28 29.08 -19.49
C ASN A 200 22.07 30.54 -19.03
N GLU A 201 20.98 31.18 -19.47
CA GLU A 201 20.53 32.48 -18.98
C GLU A 201 19.18 32.34 -18.27
N VAL A 202 19.01 33.09 -17.18
CA VAL A 202 17.78 33.07 -16.37
C VAL A 202 16.97 34.32 -16.67
N GLU A 203 15.80 34.15 -17.27
CA GLU A 203 14.83 35.23 -17.49
C GLU A 203 13.74 35.20 -16.41
N LYS A 204 13.46 36.35 -15.78
CA LYS A 204 12.34 36.46 -14.83
C LYS A 204 11.03 36.57 -15.60
N LEU A 205 10.19 35.54 -15.49
CA LEU A 205 8.87 35.50 -16.11
C LEU A 205 7.85 36.34 -15.35
N GLY A 206 7.97 36.38 -14.03
CA GLY A 206 7.01 37.09 -13.20
C GLY A 206 7.22 36.97 -11.70
N GLU A 207 6.34 37.63 -10.97
CA GLU A 207 6.24 37.53 -9.52
C GLU A 207 4.77 37.49 -9.09
N SER A 208 4.51 36.79 -8.00
CA SER A 208 3.16 36.72 -7.42
C SER A 208 3.22 36.60 -5.92
N GLN A 209 2.10 36.87 -5.27
CA GLN A 209 1.96 36.77 -3.84
C GLN A 209 0.63 36.13 -3.44
N PHE A 210 0.68 35.32 -2.39
CA PHE A 210 -0.52 34.80 -1.74
C PHE A 210 -0.37 34.75 -0.22
N SER A 211 -1.51 34.79 0.45
CA SER A 211 -1.60 34.68 1.90
C SER A 211 -2.39 33.44 2.27
N LEU A 212 -1.98 32.80 3.36
CA LEU A 212 -2.68 31.66 3.97
C LEU A 212 -3.25 32.09 5.31
N ASN A 213 -4.11 31.25 5.89
CA ASN A 213 -4.55 31.46 7.27
C ASN A 213 -3.35 31.43 8.22
N ASP A 214 -3.32 32.33 9.21
CA ASP A 214 -2.21 32.44 10.17
C ASP A 214 -1.95 31.15 10.97
N SER A 215 -2.98 30.31 11.12
CA SER A 215 -2.91 29.01 11.78
C SER A 215 -2.28 27.90 10.92
N GLU A 216 -2.01 28.15 9.64
CA GLU A 216 -1.43 27.19 8.70
C GLU A 216 0.05 27.50 8.45
N GLU A 217 0.80 26.44 8.13
CA GLU A 217 2.21 26.50 7.73
C GLU A 217 2.40 25.75 6.41
N ILE A 218 3.18 26.33 5.48
CA ILE A 218 3.50 25.67 4.20
C ILE A 218 4.44 24.51 4.45
N ARG A 219 3.95 23.31 4.11
CA ARG A 219 4.75 22.09 4.12
C ARG A 219 5.48 21.90 2.80
N ASP A 220 4.79 22.11 1.69
CA ASP A 220 5.31 21.85 0.35
C ASP A 220 4.67 22.76 -0.71
N ILE A 221 5.43 23.06 -1.76
CA ILE A 221 4.98 23.81 -2.94
C ILE A 221 5.42 23.04 -4.17
N GLN A 222 4.46 22.70 -5.02
CA GLN A 222 4.71 22.10 -6.34
C GLN A 222 4.23 23.08 -7.41
N PHE A 223 4.98 23.20 -8.50
CA PHE A 223 4.62 24.09 -9.60
C PHE A 223 5.01 23.49 -10.94
N THR A 224 4.30 23.91 -12.00
CA THR A 224 4.69 23.66 -13.38
C THR A 224 4.17 24.82 -14.23
N ILE A 225 4.87 25.13 -15.31
CA ILE A 225 4.49 26.17 -16.28
C ILE A 225 4.38 25.52 -17.65
N HIS A 226 3.24 25.75 -18.31
CA HIS A 226 2.98 25.30 -19.68
C HIS A 226 2.17 26.37 -20.40
N ASP A 227 2.60 26.78 -21.59
CA ASP A 227 1.96 27.83 -22.40
C ASP A 227 1.61 29.10 -21.57
N ASP A 228 2.61 29.66 -20.86
CA ASP A 228 2.49 30.82 -19.95
C ASP A 228 1.46 30.68 -18.81
N THR A 229 0.97 29.46 -18.59
CA THR A 229 0.02 29.14 -17.52
C THR A 229 0.76 28.48 -16.36
N LEU A 230 0.81 29.17 -15.23
CA LEU A 230 1.26 28.64 -13.95
C LEU A 230 0.20 27.70 -13.39
N LYS A 231 0.63 26.52 -12.99
CA LYS A 231 -0.12 25.60 -12.15
C LYS A 231 0.62 25.45 -10.83
N LEU A 232 -0.03 25.81 -9.74
CA LEU A 232 0.55 25.87 -8.41
C LEU A 232 -0.26 25.00 -7.44
N LEU A 233 0.41 24.11 -6.73
CA LEU A 233 -0.16 23.36 -5.62
C LEU A 233 0.58 23.68 -4.33
N VAL A 234 -0.15 24.14 -3.32
CA VAL A 234 0.38 24.47 -2.00
C VAL A 234 -0.19 23.50 -0.98
N SER A 235 0.69 22.76 -0.30
CA SER A 235 0.33 21.87 0.81
C SER A 235 0.61 22.56 2.14
N THR A 236 -0.39 22.63 3.02
CA THR A 236 -0.27 23.27 4.33
C THR A 236 -0.62 22.31 5.46
N VAL A 237 -0.15 22.63 6.66
CA VAL A 237 -0.47 21.93 7.91
C VAL A 237 -0.94 22.92 8.97
N LEU A 238 -1.93 22.54 9.77
CA LEU A 238 -2.36 23.34 10.94
C LEU A 238 -1.30 23.30 12.06
N LYS A 239 -0.81 24.48 12.47
CA LYS A 239 0.20 24.66 13.53
C LYS A 239 -0.24 24.10 14.89
N GLN A 240 -1.54 24.21 15.21
CA GLN A 240 -2.14 23.65 16.42
C GLN A 240 -3.53 23.11 16.10
N SER A 241 -3.68 21.79 16.20
CA SER A 241 -4.98 21.13 16.09
C SER A 241 -5.56 20.93 17.48
N ALA A 242 -6.79 21.42 17.70
CA ALA A 242 -7.52 21.21 18.95
C ALA A 242 -7.76 19.71 19.27
N SER A 243 -7.68 18.85 18.25
CA SER A 243 -7.85 17.40 18.36
C SER A 243 -6.54 16.62 18.59
N GLY A 244 -5.38 17.29 18.54
CA GLY A 244 -4.06 16.65 18.57
C GLY A 244 -3.69 15.90 17.28
N LYS A 245 -4.59 15.78 16.31
CA LYS A 245 -4.31 15.17 15.00
C LYS A 245 -3.85 16.22 14.01
N MET A 246 -2.74 15.96 13.32
CA MET A 246 -2.24 16.79 12.22
C MET A 246 -3.30 16.84 11.11
N GLN A 247 -3.67 18.04 10.67
CA GLN A 247 -4.63 18.24 9.60
C GLN A 247 -3.93 19.00 8.47
N ASN A 248 -3.95 18.39 7.28
CA ASN A 248 -3.34 18.95 6.09
C ASN A 248 -4.41 19.59 5.21
N PHE A 249 -4.06 20.67 4.53
CA PHE A 249 -4.87 21.25 3.47
C PHE A 249 -4.06 21.37 2.18
N TYR A 250 -4.76 21.29 1.05
CA TYR A 250 -4.17 21.36 -0.27
C TYR A 250 -4.91 22.44 -1.04
N TYR A 251 -4.15 23.35 -1.64
CA TYR A 251 -4.69 24.44 -2.43
C TYR A 251 -4.10 24.40 -3.82
N TYR A 252 -4.95 24.51 -4.84
CA TYR A 252 -4.56 24.55 -6.25
C TYR A 252 -4.95 25.87 -6.88
N SER A 253 -4.07 26.37 -7.74
CA SER A 253 -4.34 27.52 -8.61
C SER A 253 -3.80 27.28 -10.01
N GLU A 254 -4.53 27.81 -10.99
CA GLU A 254 -4.15 27.82 -12.39
C GLU A 254 -4.41 29.22 -12.95
N GLY A 255 -3.40 29.83 -13.57
CA GLY A 255 -3.50 31.18 -14.09
C GLY A 255 -2.18 31.73 -14.64
N PRO A 256 -2.14 32.99 -15.10
CA PRO A 256 -0.93 33.59 -15.65
C PRO A 256 0.18 33.74 -14.59
N VAL A 257 1.44 33.60 -15.01
CA VAL A 257 2.63 33.70 -14.12
C VAL A 257 2.78 35.06 -13.42
N ASN A 258 2.18 36.11 -14.00
CA ASN A 258 2.24 37.50 -13.51
C ASN A 258 1.03 37.92 -12.66
N GLU A 259 0.13 36.99 -12.34
CA GLU A 259 -1.04 37.25 -11.51
C GLU A 259 -0.93 36.55 -10.15
N ASN A 260 -1.56 37.13 -9.14
CA ASN A 260 -1.62 36.49 -7.82
C ASN A 260 -2.45 35.20 -7.91
N PRO A 261 -1.94 34.06 -7.44
CA PRO A 261 -2.64 32.78 -7.58
C PRO A 261 -3.93 32.81 -6.73
N ASN A 262 -5.06 32.55 -7.39
CA ASN A 262 -6.33 32.34 -6.72
C ASN A 262 -6.38 30.89 -6.21
N LEU A 263 -5.97 30.70 -4.96
CA LEU A 263 -5.88 29.39 -4.31
C LEU A 263 -7.26 28.84 -3.97
N SER A 264 -7.65 27.74 -4.62
CA SER A 264 -8.86 26.98 -4.33
C SER A 264 -8.51 25.73 -3.54
N LYS A 265 -9.26 25.43 -2.48
CA LYS A 265 -9.04 24.20 -1.69
C LYS A 265 -9.41 22.97 -2.52
N VAL A 266 -8.54 21.98 -2.54
CA VAL A 266 -8.74 20.69 -3.20
C VAL A 266 -8.90 19.59 -2.16
N THR A 267 -9.83 18.67 -2.41
CA THR A 267 -9.99 17.44 -1.64
C THR A 267 -9.72 16.22 -2.53
N PHE A 268 -9.23 15.15 -1.91
CA PHE A 268 -8.93 13.90 -2.58
C PHE A 268 -9.80 12.81 -1.96
N ASN A 269 -10.84 12.39 -2.67
CA ASN A 269 -11.74 11.34 -2.19
C ASN A 269 -11.11 9.97 -2.46
N ASP A 270 -11.31 9.03 -1.54
CA ASP A 270 -10.89 7.64 -1.73
C ASP A 270 -11.79 6.97 -2.78
N PRO A 271 -11.25 6.41 -3.88
CA PRO A 271 -12.07 5.73 -4.88
C PRO A 271 -12.78 4.46 -4.36
N PHE A 272 -12.37 3.92 -3.21
CA PHE A 272 -12.94 2.68 -2.64
C PHE A 272 -13.82 2.91 -1.41
N THR A 273 -13.90 4.13 -0.88
CA THR A 273 -14.74 4.45 0.29
C THR A 273 -15.38 5.84 0.16
N ASP A 274 -16.42 6.12 0.95
CA ASP A 274 -17.04 7.46 0.98
C ASP A 274 -16.19 8.52 1.72
N GLY A 275 -14.95 8.19 2.09
CA GLY A 275 -14.05 9.04 2.87
C GLY A 275 -13.05 9.83 2.02
N GLU A 276 -12.39 10.80 2.65
CA GLU A 276 -11.24 11.50 2.07
C GLU A 276 -9.95 10.71 2.32
N LEU A 277 -9.05 10.71 1.33
CA LEU A 277 -7.68 10.23 1.48
C LEU A 277 -6.93 11.05 2.53
N ARG A 278 -6.13 10.37 3.35
CA ARG A 278 -5.39 10.99 4.46
C ARG A 278 -3.90 11.07 4.13
N GLU A 279 -3.20 12.02 4.76
CA GLU A 279 -1.74 12.16 4.67
C GLU A 279 -1.17 12.24 3.23
N VAL A 280 -1.92 12.86 2.32
CA VAL A 280 -1.47 13.12 0.94
C VAL A 280 -0.11 13.81 0.94
N SER A 281 0.85 13.23 0.24
CA SER A 281 2.25 13.69 0.21
C SER A 281 2.98 13.16 -1.02
N ASP A 282 4.25 13.52 -1.18
CA ASP A 282 5.09 13.22 -2.35
C ASP A 282 4.43 13.64 -3.69
N ILE A 283 3.68 14.74 -3.66
CA ILE A 283 2.88 15.19 -4.80
C ILE A 283 3.81 15.67 -5.93
N LYS A 284 3.51 15.29 -7.17
CA LYS A 284 4.10 15.84 -8.39
C LYS A 284 2.99 16.28 -9.33
N ILE A 285 3.14 17.45 -9.93
CA ILE A 285 2.20 17.98 -10.93
C ILE A 285 2.75 17.68 -12.30
N GLN A 286 1.94 17.08 -13.17
CA GLN A 286 2.22 16.95 -14.59
C GLN A 286 1.18 17.73 -15.39
N SER A 287 1.66 18.60 -16.28
CA SER A 287 0.79 19.33 -17.20
C SER A 287 0.35 18.41 -18.35
N LEU A 288 -0.96 18.32 -18.56
CA LEU A 288 -1.57 17.75 -19.75
C LEU A 288 -2.20 18.85 -20.59
N ASN A 289 -2.38 18.61 -21.90
CA ASN A 289 -3.08 19.51 -22.82
C ASN A 289 -4.52 19.88 -22.35
N LYS A 290 -5.11 19.08 -21.45
CA LYS A 290 -6.47 19.28 -20.89
C LYS A 290 -6.48 19.14 -19.36
N GLY A 291 -5.64 19.92 -18.68
CA GLY A 291 -5.65 20.09 -17.22
C GLY A 291 -4.36 19.66 -16.53
N SER A 292 -4.46 19.38 -15.24
CA SER A 292 -3.32 18.97 -14.41
C SER A 292 -3.56 17.58 -13.85
N LEU A 293 -2.57 16.71 -14.04
CA LEU A 293 -2.53 15.39 -13.45
C LEU A 293 -1.59 15.44 -12.25
N LEU A 294 -2.08 15.03 -11.09
CA LEU A 294 -1.30 14.93 -9.87
C LEU A 294 -0.95 13.47 -9.63
N PHE A 295 0.31 13.17 -9.35
CA PHE A 295 0.74 11.88 -8.82
C PHE A 295 1.15 12.07 -7.37
N PHE A 296 0.68 11.21 -6.46
CA PHE A 296 0.96 11.35 -5.03
C PHE A 296 0.80 10.03 -4.29
N LYS A 297 1.31 9.99 -3.06
CA LYS A 297 0.97 8.92 -2.11
C LYS A 297 -0.06 9.42 -1.10
N ALA A 298 -0.94 8.53 -0.65
CA ALA A 298 -1.89 8.82 0.43
C ALA A 298 -2.30 7.55 1.17
N ILE A 299 -2.85 7.71 2.37
CA ILE A 299 -3.52 6.63 3.09
C ILE A 299 -4.96 6.52 2.58
N GLY A 300 -5.30 5.38 2.01
CA GLY A 300 -6.65 5.04 1.59
C GLY A 300 -6.93 3.55 1.75
N ALA A 301 -8.16 3.14 1.46
CA ALA A 301 -8.61 1.79 1.76
C ALA A 301 -7.87 0.71 0.96
N THR A 302 -7.57 -0.40 1.64
CA THR A 302 -7.02 -1.60 1.02
C THR A 302 -7.41 -2.85 1.82
N GLU A 303 -7.29 -4.00 1.18
CA GLU A 303 -7.43 -5.30 1.82
C GLU A 303 -6.17 -6.16 1.63
N THR A 304 -5.00 -5.58 1.36
CA THR A 304 -3.77 -6.34 1.08
C THR A 304 -3.16 -6.96 2.34
N THR A 305 -3.33 -6.34 3.50
CA THR A 305 -2.75 -6.81 4.78
C THR A 305 -3.81 -7.41 5.71
N PHE A 306 -3.35 -7.87 6.88
CA PHE A 306 -4.22 -8.35 7.94
C PHE A 306 -4.46 -7.24 8.98
N ARG A 307 -5.74 -6.96 9.28
CA ARG A 307 -6.26 -5.95 10.25
C ARG A 307 -6.23 -4.50 9.80
N GLU A 308 -5.26 -4.10 9.00
CA GLU A 308 -5.23 -2.75 8.44
C GLU A 308 -6.15 -2.73 7.24
N SER A 309 -7.15 -1.85 7.28
CA SER A 309 -8.09 -1.62 6.18
C SER A 309 -7.66 -0.44 5.31
N ASP A 310 -6.51 0.15 5.62
CA ASP A 310 -5.94 1.29 4.93
C ASP A 310 -4.41 1.21 4.92
N GLN A 311 -3.81 1.75 3.86
CA GLN A 311 -2.36 1.75 3.68
C GLN A 311 -1.94 2.92 2.79
N PHE A 312 -0.65 3.29 2.84
CA PHE A 312 -0.07 4.18 1.84
C PHE A 312 -0.05 3.51 0.47
N ASN A 313 -0.87 4.05 -0.44
CA ASN A 313 -0.90 3.67 -1.85
C ASN A 313 -0.54 4.88 -2.72
N ILE A 314 -0.21 4.60 -3.99
CA ILE A 314 -0.01 5.59 -5.03
C ILE A 314 -1.35 5.90 -5.69
N TYR A 315 -1.59 7.18 -5.94
CA TYR A 315 -2.79 7.67 -6.61
C TYR A 315 -2.41 8.65 -7.71
N GLN A 316 -3.30 8.77 -8.69
CA GLN A 316 -3.37 9.92 -9.56
C GLN A 316 -4.66 10.70 -9.31
N ALA A 317 -4.62 12.01 -9.50
CA ALA A 317 -5.83 12.83 -9.52
C ALA A 317 -5.83 13.82 -10.67
N GLN A 318 -6.93 13.87 -11.41
CA GLN A 318 -7.18 14.94 -12.36
C GLN A 318 -7.97 16.05 -11.67
N ILE A 319 -7.40 17.25 -11.62
CA ILE A 319 -8.10 18.42 -11.06
C ILE A 319 -9.09 18.94 -12.11
N GLN A 320 -10.37 18.96 -11.75
CA GLN A 320 -11.44 19.53 -12.54
C GLN A 320 -11.73 20.97 -12.11
N SER A 321 -12.56 21.67 -12.90
CA SER A 321 -13.09 22.99 -12.54
C SER A 321 -13.68 22.97 -11.12
N GLU A 322 -13.45 24.02 -10.33
CA GLU A 322 -13.96 24.20 -8.96
C GLU A 322 -13.31 23.34 -7.85
N GLY A 323 -12.12 22.78 -8.08
CA GLY A 323 -11.32 22.12 -7.03
C GLY A 323 -11.78 20.70 -6.67
N GLN A 324 -12.72 20.14 -7.41
CA GLN A 324 -13.03 18.71 -7.37
C GLN A 324 -11.96 17.92 -8.12
N SER A 325 -11.58 16.77 -7.56
CA SER A 325 -10.60 15.88 -8.18
C SER A 325 -11.21 14.50 -8.43
N VAL A 326 -10.89 13.92 -9.60
CA VAL A 326 -11.17 12.52 -9.88
C VAL A 326 -9.91 11.73 -9.57
N VAL A 327 -10.01 10.85 -8.58
CA VAL A 327 -8.89 10.09 -8.03
C VAL A 327 -8.93 8.65 -8.53
N THR A 328 -7.79 8.15 -9.00
CA THR A 328 -7.59 6.74 -9.35
C THR A 328 -6.44 6.19 -8.53
N ARG A 329 -6.59 4.98 -7.99
CA ARG A 329 -5.50 4.29 -7.28
C ARG A 329 -4.61 3.58 -8.30
N LEU A 330 -3.30 3.72 -8.14
CA LEU A 330 -2.27 3.17 -9.03
C LEU A 330 -1.41 2.08 -8.39
N SER A 331 -1.42 1.95 -7.06
CA SER A 331 -0.81 0.82 -6.36
C SER A 331 -1.78 0.18 -5.36
N ASN A 332 -1.66 -1.12 -5.14
CA ASN A 332 -2.41 -1.86 -4.13
C ASN A 332 -1.51 -2.93 -3.52
N THR A 333 -0.46 -2.49 -2.84
CA THR A 333 0.57 -3.34 -2.24
C THR A 333 0.35 -3.48 -0.73
N PRO A 334 0.82 -4.56 -0.09
CA PRO A 334 0.79 -4.67 1.37
C PRO A 334 1.85 -3.79 2.05
N GLU A 335 2.95 -3.49 1.37
CA GLU A 335 4.00 -2.58 1.82
C GLU A 335 3.67 -1.10 1.54
N LEU A 336 4.37 -0.21 2.25
CA LEU A 336 4.20 1.24 2.13
C LEU A 336 4.75 1.74 0.79
N SER A 337 3.87 2.16 -0.12
CA SER A 337 4.27 2.76 -1.39
C SER A 337 4.68 4.23 -1.23
N ASN A 338 5.84 4.59 -1.77
CA ASN A 338 6.40 5.94 -1.67
C ASN A 338 6.93 6.42 -3.02
N PHE A 339 7.07 7.75 -3.15
CA PHE A 339 7.83 8.36 -4.24
C PHE A 339 7.40 7.98 -5.66
N PRO A 340 6.13 8.20 -6.03
CA PRO A 340 5.68 7.91 -7.38
C PRO A 340 6.33 8.84 -8.42
N VAL A 341 6.70 8.26 -9.55
CA VAL A 341 7.26 8.95 -10.72
C VAL A 341 6.60 8.37 -11.97
N SER A 342 6.00 9.22 -12.80
CA SER A 342 5.46 8.82 -14.09
C SER A 342 6.59 8.60 -15.10
N ILE A 343 6.47 7.54 -15.90
CA ILE A 343 7.28 7.34 -17.12
C ILE A 343 6.58 8.01 -18.29
N ASP A 344 5.26 7.81 -18.36
CA ASP A 344 4.35 8.40 -19.33
C ASP A 344 2.98 8.57 -18.68
N ASP A 345 1.96 8.91 -19.47
CA ASP A 345 0.58 9.11 -19.01
C ASP A 345 -0.12 7.80 -18.57
N ARG A 346 0.50 6.64 -18.81
CA ARG A 346 -0.10 5.31 -18.62
C ARG A 346 0.75 4.39 -17.76
N THR A 347 1.89 4.86 -17.25
CA THR A 347 2.85 4.06 -16.52
C THR A 347 3.47 4.85 -15.38
N VAL A 348 3.44 4.25 -14.18
CA VAL A 348 4.01 4.82 -12.96
C VAL A 348 5.00 3.83 -12.34
N VAL A 349 6.08 4.38 -11.79
CA VAL A 349 7.05 3.66 -10.96
C VAL A 349 7.07 4.27 -9.57
N TRP A 350 7.24 3.43 -8.56
CA TRP A 350 7.37 3.90 -7.18
C TRP A 350 8.30 2.97 -6.40
N VAL A 351 8.55 3.33 -5.14
CA VAL A 351 9.37 2.54 -4.23
C VAL A 351 8.55 2.05 -3.04
N ASP A 352 8.47 0.74 -2.88
CA ASP A 352 7.86 0.07 -1.74
C ASP A 352 8.89 -0.13 -0.61
N GLN A 353 8.48 0.19 0.61
CA GLN A 353 9.28 -0.06 1.80
C GLN A 353 9.21 -1.54 2.22
N ASP A 354 10.25 -2.32 1.88
CA ASP A 354 10.43 -3.72 2.30
C ASP A 354 11.58 -3.84 3.35
N GLY A 355 11.55 -4.86 4.21
CA GLY A 355 12.32 -4.92 5.46
C GLY A 355 13.83 -5.15 5.29
N GLU A 356 14.25 -5.82 4.22
CA GLU A 356 15.66 -6.12 3.90
C GLU A 356 16.22 -5.19 2.79
N GLY A 357 15.52 -4.11 2.47
CA GLY A 357 15.78 -3.22 1.34
C GLY A 357 14.46 -2.85 0.66
N HIS A 358 14.46 -1.82 -0.18
CA HIS A 358 13.24 -1.33 -0.83
C HIS A 358 13.11 -1.87 -2.25
N ARG A 359 11.89 -1.90 -2.78
CA ARG A 359 11.61 -2.44 -4.12
C ARG A 359 11.14 -1.35 -5.05
N LEU A 360 11.65 -1.36 -6.27
CA LEU A 360 11.12 -0.56 -7.35
C LEU A 360 10.00 -1.36 -8.01
N LEU A 361 8.81 -0.76 -8.01
CA LEU A 361 7.62 -1.36 -8.57
C LEU A 361 7.06 -0.49 -9.68
N LEU A 362 6.44 -1.14 -10.64
CA LEU A 362 5.84 -0.50 -11.81
C LEU A 362 4.40 -0.97 -11.97
N ALA A 363 3.51 -0.06 -12.36
CA ALA A 363 2.18 -0.38 -12.86
C ALA A 363 1.93 0.36 -14.17
N SER A 364 1.22 -0.28 -15.08
CA SER A 364 0.91 0.30 -16.40
C SER A 364 -0.49 -0.09 -16.86
N GLN A 365 -1.05 0.72 -17.75
CA GLN A 365 -2.27 0.40 -18.50
C GLN A 365 -1.98 -0.38 -19.81
N ASN A 366 -0.72 -0.71 -20.12
CA ASN A 366 -0.38 -1.56 -21.27
C ASN A 366 -0.85 -3.00 -21.03
N SER A 367 -1.59 -3.58 -21.99
CA SER A 367 -2.12 -4.96 -21.91
C SER A 367 -1.03 -6.00 -21.67
N ASP A 368 0.15 -5.82 -22.26
CA ASP A 368 1.23 -6.80 -22.17
C ASP A 368 1.88 -6.75 -20.77
N VAL A 369 1.91 -5.56 -20.17
CA VAL A 369 2.33 -5.37 -18.76
C VAL A 369 1.28 -5.92 -17.80
N ILE A 370 0.00 -5.74 -18.09
CA ILE A 370 -1.11 -6.33 -17.31
C ILE A 370 -0.98 -7.85 -17.28
N GLU A 371 -0.83 -8.49 -18.45
CA GLU A 371 -0.67 -9.96 -18.54
C GLU A 371 0.58 -10.45 -17.79
N LYS A 372 1.69 -9.69 -17.89
CA LYS A 372 2.96 -10.00 -17.21
C LYS A 372 2.84 -9.87 -15.69
N ALA A 373 2.25 -8.78 -15.20
CA ALA A 373 1.96 -8.58 -13.79
C ALA A 373 0.91 -9.59 -13.27
N ASP A 374 0.10 -10.14 -14.18
CA ASP A 374 -0.93 -11.11 -13.84
C ASP A 374 -0.43 -12.52 -13.45
N GLN A 375 0.88 -12.74 -13.52
CA GLN A 375 1.46 -14.03 -13.18
C GLN A 375 1.49 -14.28 -11.66
N ILE A 376 1.45 -15.57 -11.28
CA ILE A 376 1.58 -15.96 -9.88
C ILE A 376 3.04 -15.75 -9.44
N THR A 377 3.27 -14.85 -8.50
CA THR A 377 4.60 -14.62 -7.94
C THR A 377 4.75 -15.28 -6.56
N LYS A 378 6.00 -15.61 -6.19
CA LYS A 378 6.31 -16.11 -4.84
C LYS A 378 5.92 -15.11 -3.75
N ARG A 379 6.03 -13.81 -4.03
CA ARG A 379 5.67 -12.73 -3.10
C ARG A 379 4.17 -12.71 -2.85
N SER A 380 3.35 -12.74 -3.90
CA SER A 380 1.89 -12.81 -3.77
C SER A 380 1.44 -14.03 -2.95
N LEU A 381 2.06 -15.19 -3.18
CA LEU A 381 1.79 -16.39 -2.39
C LEU A 381 2.20 -16.24 -0.90
N LEU A 382 3.35 -15.63 -0.64
CA LEU A 382 3.84 -15.41 0.73
C LEU A 382 2.95 -14.43 1.49
N HIS A 383 2.52 -13.34 0.85
CA HIS A 383 1.61 -12.36 1.41
C HIS A 383 0.21 -12.94 1.68
N ALA A 384 -0.34 -13.68 0.72
CA ALA A 384 -1.61 -14.39 0.90
C ALA A 384 -1.53 -15.43 2.02
N LEU A 385 -0.40 -16.13 2.15
CA LEU A 385 -0.17 -17.08 3.25
C LEU A 385 -0.05 -16.35 4.59
N GLY A 386 0.74 -15.27 4.65
CA GLY A 386 0.91 -14.43 5.84
C GLY A 386 -0.42 -13.90 6.35
N LYS A 387 -1.24 -13.33 5.45
CA LYS A 387 -2.59 -12.87 5.74
C LYS A 387 -3.50 -14.00 6.23
N THR A 388 -3.48 -15.15 5.55
CA THR A 388 -4.22 -16.35 5.96
C THR A 388 -3.85 -16.84 7.35
N MET A 389 -2.56 -16.93 7.66
CA MET A 389 -2.07 -17.36 8.98
C MET A 389 -2.41 -16.32 10.05
N GLY A 390 -2.30 -15.03 9.73
CA GLY A 390 -2.73 -13.93 10.58
C GLY A 390 -4.21 -14.05 10.95
N MET A 391 -5.08 -14.26 9.96
CA MET A 391 -6.52 -14.47 10.20
C MET A 391 -6.79 -15.76 10.99
N LEU A 392 -6.18 -16.90 10.63
CA LEU A 392 -6.36 -18.16 11.36
C LEU A 392 -5.90 -18.10 12.82
N SER A 393 -4.95 -17.24 13.17
CA SER A 393 -4.55 -17.04 14.56
C SER A 393 -5.73 -16.59 15.44
N TYR A 394 -6.71 -15.88 14.86
CA TYR A 394 -7.92 -15.44 15.56
C TYR A 394 -8.93 -16.57 15.77
N SER A 395 -8.84 -17.66 15.02
CA SER A 395 -9.61 -18.88 15.31
C SER A 395 -9.34 -19.44 16.71
N LEU A 396 -8.21 -19.07 17.34
CA LEU A 396 -7.94 -19.39 18.75
C LEU A 396 -9.00 -18.80 19.71
N PHE A 397 -9.54 -17.62 19.42
CA PHE A 397 -10.61 -17.02 20.22
C PHE A 397 -11.91 -17.81 20.12
N THR A 398 -12.19 -18.43 18.96
CA THR A 398 -13.33 -19.36 18.82
C THR A 398 -13.19 -20.54 19.79
N PHE A 399 -11.99 -21.07 20.01
CA PHE A 399 -11.83 -22.13 21.00
C PHE A 399 -12.13 -21.64 22.42
N LEU A 400 -11.69 -20.44 22.79
CA LEU A 400 -11.98 -19.86 24.11
C LEU A 400 -13.48 -19.64 24.35
N ILE A 401 -14.19 -19.04 23.39
CA ILE A 401 -15.64 -18.81 23.51
C ILE A 401 -16.40 -20.15 23.57
N SER A 402 -15.92 -21.18 22.85
CA SER A 402 -16.56 -22.50 22.83
C SER A 402 -16.53 -23.25 24.17
N ILE A 403 -15.67 -22.85 25.11
CA ILE A 403 -15.62 -23.44 26.47
C ILE A 403 -16.98 -23.29 27.16
N PHE A 404 -17.69 -22.17 26.94
CA PHE A 404 -19.03 -21.97 27.47
C PHE A 404 -20.04 -22.98 26.93
N TRP A 405 -19.91 -23.38 25.67
CA TRP A 405 -20.76 -24.41 25.07
C TRP A 405 -20.46 -25.81 25.63
N PHE A 406 -19.19 -26.07 25.97
CA PHE A 406 -18.75 -27.34 26.56
C PHE A 406 -19.20 -27.53 28.02
N LEU A 407 -19.43 -26.43 28.75
CA LEU A 407 -19.84 -26.48 30.16
C LEU A 407 -21.18 -27.20 30.37
N TRP A 408 -22.15 -26.99 29.47
CA TRP A 408 -23.50 -27.56 29.61
C TRP A 408 -23.54 -29.10 29.50
N PRO A 409 -22.95 -29.72 28.46
CA PRO A 409 -22.85 -31.17 28.39
C PRO A 409 -22.02 -31.77 29.53
N LEU A 410 -20.99 -31.07 29.99
CA LEU A 410 -20.18 -31.52 31.13
C LEU A 410 -21.02 -31.57 32.42
N LEU A 411 -21.77 -30.50 32.71
CA LEU A 411 -22.69 -30.47 33.86
C LEU A 411 -23.74 -31.58 33.76
N PHE A 412 -24.28 -31.83 32.56
CA PHE A 412 -25.21 -32.93 32.33
C PHE A 412 -24.61 -34.30 32.67
N ILE A 413 -23.37 -34.57 32.24
CA ILE A 413 -22.67 -35.82 32.57
C ILE A 413 -22.41 -35.93 34.08
N ILE A 414 -21.96 -34.85 34.73
CA ILE A 414 -21.72 -34.83 36.18
C ILE A 414 -23.02 -35.15 36.92
N ILE A 415 -24.13 -34.50 36.56
CA ILE A 415 -25.45 -34.76 37.16
C ILE A 415 -25.87 -36.21 36.96
N LEU A 416 -25.70 -36.76 35.76
CA LEU A 416 -26.01 -38.17 35.48
C LEU A 416 -25.17 -39.15 36.29
N MET A 417 -23.90 -38.84 36.56
CA MET A 417 -23.04 -39.68 37.39
C MET A 417 -23.59 -39.83 38.82
N PHE A 418 -24.26 -38.80 39.36
CA PHE A 418 -24.87 -38.87 40.69
C PHE A 418 -26.28 -39.48 40.69
N ILE A 419 -27.10 -39.21 39.65
CA ILE A 419 -28.52 -39.61 39.65
C ILE A 419 -28.73 -40.98 39.00
N LYS A 420 -27.99 -41.32 37.93
CA LYS A 420 -28.17 -42.55 37.14
C LYS A 420 -26.84 -43.11 36.64
N LYS A 421 -25.95 -43.47 37.57
CA LYS A 421 -24.63 -44.04 37.27
C LYS A 421 -24.69 -45.20 36.26
N ASP A 422 -25.64 -46.12 36.43
CA ASP A 422 -25.83 -47.27 35.55
C ASP A 422 -26.08 -46.92 34.08
N ALA A 423 -26.63 -45.72 33.80
CA ALA A 423 -26.88 -45.29 32.43
C ALA A 423 -25.58 -44.93 31.69
N LEU A 424 -24.58 -44.43 32.41
CA LEU A 424 -23.25 -44.13 31.88
C LEU A 424 -22.42 -45.40 31.75
N ASP A 425 -22.43 -46.25 32.78
CA ASP A 425 -21.65 -47.51 32.83
C ASP A 425 -22.12 -48.53 31.77
N GLN A 426 -23.39 -48.47 31.35
CA GLN A 426 -23.96 -49.32 30.31
C GLN A 426 -23.95 -48.69 28.90
N ASP A 427 -23.26 -47.57 28.70
CA ASP A 427 -23.19 -46.83 27.43
C ASP A 427 -24.56 -46.69 26.73
N ARG A 428 -25.59 -46.28 27.50
CA ARG A 428 -26.97 -46.18 26.98
C ARG A 428 -27.05 -45.10 25.88
N PRO A 429 -27.47 -45.41 24.64
CA PRO A 429 -27.41 -44.47 23.52
C PRO A 429 -28.14 -43.13 23.73
N TRP A 430 -29.19 -43.11 24.54
CA TRP A 430 -29.93 -41.88 24.85
C TRP A 430 -29.07 -40.83 25.55
N VAL A 431 -28.07 -41.24 26.35
CA VAL A 431 -27.15 -40.31 27.04
C VAL A 431 -26.36 -39.48 26.03
N LEU A 432 -25.88 -40.12 24.95
CA LEU A 432 -25.18 -39.44 23.86
C LEU A 432 -26.10 -38.42 23.15
N TYR A 433 -27.30 -38.84 22.77
CA TYR A 433 -28.24 -37.96 22.06
C TYR A 433 -28.70 -36.78 22.90
N SER A 434 -28.99 -37.01 24.19
CA SER A 434 -29.33 -35.93 25.13
C SER A 434 -28.16 -34.97 25.33
N GLY A 435 -26.92 -35.49 25.46
CA GLY A 435 -25.73 -34.65 25.56
C GLY A 435 -25.51 -33.77 24.32
N ILE A 436 -25.67 -34.34 23.12
CA ILE A 436 -25.60 -33.60 21.85
C ILE A 436 -26.72 -32.55 21.77
N LEU A 437 -27.95 -32.90 22.16
CA LEU A 437 -29.08 -31.96 22.12
C LEU A 437 -28.85 -30.78 23.08
N ILE A 438 -28.42 -31.04 24.31
CA ILE A 438 -28.10 -30.02 25.31
C ILE A 438 -27.01 -29.09 24.78
N TYR A 439 -25.95 -29.67 24.20
CA TYR A 439 -24.89 -28.90 23.55
C TYR A 439 -25.42 -27.98 22.45
N LEU A 440 -26.23 -28.51 21.51
CA LEU A 440 -26.73 -27.73 20.38
C LEU A 440 -27.67 -26.62 20.82
N VAL A 441 -28.53 -26.87 21.82
CA VAL A 441 -29.37 -25.83 22.42
C VAL A 441 -28.50 -24.74 23.03
N ALA A 442 -27.46 -25.10 23.79
CA ALA A 442 -26.53 -24.13 24.36
C ALA A 442 -25.79 -23.33 23.27
N ALA A 443 -25.32 -23.99 22.20
CA ALA A 443 -24.63 -23.33 21.10
C ALA A 443 -25.55 -22.35 20.33
N VAL A 444 -26.82 -22.70 20.15
CA VAL A 444 -27.81 -21.82 19.51
C VAL A 444 -28.17 -20.63 20.40
N LEU A 445 -28.35 -20.85 21.71
CA LEU A 445 -28.67 -19.79 22.67
C LEU A 445 -27.50 -18.82 22.89
N VAL A 446 -26.27 -19.31 22.85
CA VAL A 446 -25.04 -18.53 23.07
C VAL A 446 -24.24 -18.42 21.78
N ARG A 447 -24.93 -18.09 20.68
CA ARG A 447 -24.32 -17.96 19.35
C ARG A 447 -23.73 -16.57 19.11
N ASP A 448 -24.30 -15.53 19.70
CA ASP A 448 -24.01 -14.13 19.35
C ASP A 448 -22.52 -13.77 19.49
N PRO A 449 -21.76 -14.26 20.50
CA PRO A 449 -20.32 -14.02 20.58
C PRO A 449 -19.51 -14.64 19.43
N MET A 450 -20.02 -15.69 18.77
CA MET A 450 -19.39 -16.36 17.62
C MET A 450 -19.89 -15.86 16.28
N PHE A 451 -21.02 -15.17 16.26
CA PHE A 451 -21.66 -14.66 15.05
C PHE A 451 -22.18 -13.24 15.30
N PRO A 452 -21.29 -12.28 15.62
CA PRO A 452 -21.69 -10.89 15.79
C PRO A 452 -22.16 -10.31 14.45
N ASP A 453 -23.03 -9.30 14.47
CA ASP A 453 -23.49 -8.64 13.22
C ASP A 453 -22.33 -8.08 12.38
N ALA A 454 -21.22 -7.71 13.03
CA ALA A 454 -19.99 -7.29 12.38
C ALA A 454 -19.38 -8.37 11.48
N LEU A 455 -19.55 -9.66 11.81
CA LEU A 455 -19.08 -10.79 11.00
C LEU A 455 -19.61 -10.70 9.55
N ASN A 456 -20.85 -10.26 9.37
CA ASN A 456 -21.48 -10.18 8.05
C ASN A 456 -20.83 -9.13 7.13
N ARG A 457 -20.08 -8.18 7.69
CA ARG A 457 -19.35 -7.16 6.91
C ARG A 457 -18.02 -7.66 6.37
N PHE A 458 -17.35 -8.60 7.07
CA PHE A 458 -16.00 -9.06 6.73
C PHE A 458 -15.95 -10.47 6.16
N ALA A 459 -16.93 -11.30 6.52
CA ALA A 459 -17.05 -12.64 5.99
C ALA A 459 -17.56 -12.58 4.54
N PRO A 460 -17.03 -13.44 3.66
CA PRO A 460 -17.47 -13.51 2.26
C PRO A 460 -18.94 -13.88 2.16
N SER A 461 -19.59 -13.50 1.06
CA SER A 461 -21.03 -13.68 0.83
C SER A 461 -21.52 -15.13 1.00
N TYR A 462 -20.67 -16.12 0.72
CA TYR A 462 -21.00 -17.54 0.94
C TYR A 462 -21.08 -17.95 2.42
N LEU A 463 -20.56 -17.13 3.35
CA LEU A 463 -20.64 -17.30 4.81
C LEU A 463 -21.59 -16.31 5.50
N SER A 464 -21.92 -15.17 4.88
CA SER A 464 -22.64 -14.04 5.51
C SER A 464 -24.09 -13.83 5.05
N PHE A 465 -24.72 -14.82 4.41
CA PHE A 465 -26.13 -14.71 3.99
C PHE A 465 -27.12 -14.72 5.17
N PRO A 466 -28.35 -14.17 5.02
CA PRO A 466 -29.35 -14.16 6.08
C PRO A 466 -29.65 -15.57 6.63
N GLY A 467 -29.44 -15.77 7.92
CA GLY A 467 -29.62 -17.08 8.58
C GLY A 467 -28.40 -18.02 8.50
N SER A 468 -27.28 -17.57 7.90
CA SER A 468 -26.05 -18.36 7.84
C SER A 468 -25.56 -18.87 9.21
N PRO A 469 -25.67 -18.14 10.34
CA PRO A 469 -25.19 -18.65 11.62
C PRO A 469 -25.87 -19.96 12.02
N LEU A 470 -27.19 -20.06 11.84
CA LEU A 470 -27.94 -21.27 12.17
C LEU A 470 -27.67 -22.40 11.17
N PHE A 471 -27.57 -22.06 9.88
CA PHE A 471 -27.26 -23.03 8.83
C PHE A 471 -25.91 -23.72 9.07
N PHE A 472 -24.85 -22.95 9.34
CA PHE A 472 -23.53 -23.51 9.57
C PHE A 472 -23.41 -24.21 10.92
N LEU A 473 -24.03 -23.69 11.98
CA LEU A 473 -24.04 -24.36 13.28
C LEU A 473 -24.74 -25.73 13.19
N LEU A 474 -25.91 -25.82 12.57
CA LEU A 474 -26.59 -27.11 12.42
C LEU A 474 -25.93 -28.02 11.36
N GLY A 475 -25.41 -27.43 10.28
CA GLY A 475 -24.72 -28.15 9.21
C GLY A 475 -23.41 -28.80 9.68
N PHE A 476 -22.56 -28.05 10.38
CA PHE A 476 -21.33 -28.58 10.96
C PHE A 476 -21.61 -29.58 12.09
N ALA A 477 -22.69 -29.40 12.85
CA ALA A 477 -23.14 -30.41 13.80
C ALA A 477 -23.50 -31.72 13.09
N LEU A 478 -24.29 -31.65 12.01
CA LEU A 478 -24.66 -32.84 11.24
C LEU A 478 -23.43 -33.54 10.64
N LEU A 479 -22.47 -32.78 10.11
CA LEU A 479 -21.20 -33.32 9.61
C LEU A 479 -20.38 -33.97 10.72
N SER A 480 -20.22 -33.30 11.88
CA SER A 480 -19.48 -33.82 13.02
C SER A 480 -20.07 -35.12 13.55
N TYR A 481 -21.41 -35.19 13.62
CA TYR A 481 -22.12 -36.42 13.99
C TYR A 481 -21.97 -37.53 12.95
N GLY A 482 -22.04 -37.19 11.65
CA GLY A 482 -21.80 -38.12 10.56
C GLY A 482 -20.41 -38.75 10.64
N ILE A 483 -19.37 -37.93 10.86
CA ILE A 483 -17.98 -38.39 11.04
C ILE A 483 -17.87 -39.27 12.28
N LEU A 484 -18.42 -38.83 13.43
CA LEU A 484 -18.45 -39.63 14.66
C LEU A 484 -19.03 -41.03 14.39
N ARG A 485 -20.12 -41.14 13.63
CA ARG A 485 -20.78 -42.43 13.34
C ARG A 485 -19.93 -43.38 12.51
N THR A 486 -19.08 -42.85 11.63
CA THR A 486 -18.14 -43.69 10.85
C THR A 486 -17.06 -44.32 11.74
N GLY A 487 -16.71 -43.66 12.85
CA GLY A 487 -15.61 -44.01 13.74
C GLY A 487 -15.98 -44.76 15.01
N ALA A 488 -17.01 -44.27 15.71
CA ALA A 488 -17.38 -44.73 17.04
C ALA A 488 -17.65 -46.25 17.09
N LYS A 489 -18.30 -46.79 16.05
CA LYS A 489 -18.61 -48.24 15.94
C LYS A 489 -17.39 -49.13 15.67
N VAL A 490 -16.26 -48.58 15.26
CA VAL A 490 -15.07 -49.35 14.85
C VAL A 490 -13.93 -49.22 15.88
N ARG A 491 -14.07 -48.31 16.84
CA ARG A 491 -13.07 -48.01 17.88
C ARG A 491 -13.60 -48.19 19.31
N ASP A 492 -14.85 -48.62 19.47
CA ASP A 492 -15.52 -48.87 20.75
C ASP A 492 -15.33 -47.71 21.76
N TRP A 493 -15.56 -46.49 21.29
CA TRP A 493 -15.47 -45.29 22.12
C TRP A 493 -16.61 -45.23 23.13
N SER A 494 -16.31 -44.93 24.40
CA SER A 494 -17.33 -44.66 25.41
C SER A 494 -18.12 -43.39 25.10
N ILE A 495 -19.33 -43.26 25.65
CA ILE A 495 -20.19 -42.09 25.39
C ILE A 495 -19.50 -40.75 25.69
N PRO A 496 -18.76 -40.55 26.81
CA PRO A 496 -18.05 -39.31 27.04
C PRO A 496 -17.04 -38.97 25.94
N ILE A 497 -16.28 -39.96 25.46
CA ILE A 497 -15.30 -39.76 24.37
C ILE A 497 -16.02 -39.37 23.07
N GLN A 498 -17.14 -40.04 22.76
CA GLN A 498 -17.94 -39.71 21.57
C GLN A 498 -18.48 -38.28 21.63
N LEU A 499 -18.95 -37.84 22.80
CA LEU A 499 -19.49 -36.50 23.02
C LEU A 499 -18.40 -35.43 22.92
N THR A 500 -17.25 -35.64 23.59
CA THR A 500 -16.10 -34.73 23.48
C THR A 500 -15.62 -34.62 22.05
N TYR A 501 -15.46 -35.74 21.33
CA TYR A 501 -15.07 -35.74 19.93
C TYR A 501 -16.05 -34.94 19.06
N PHE A 502 -17.36 -35.17 19.22
CA PHE A 502 -18.40 -34.44 18.48
C PHE A 502 -18.29 -32.93 18.69
N ILE A 503 -18.19 -32.49 19.95
CA ILE A 503 -18.08 -31.06 20.28
C ILE A 503 -16.78 -30.48 19.73
N SER A 504 -15.65 -31.16 19.91
CA SER A 504 -14.36 -30.70 19.39
C SER A 504 -14.34 -30.57 17.88
N MET A 505 -14.91 -31.52 17.13
CA MET A 505 -15.01 -31.42 15.67
C MET A 505 -15.95 -30.29 15.23
N HIS A 506 -17.08 -30.13 15.92
CA HIS A 506 -18.02 -29.07 15.62
C HIS A 506 -17.40 -27.68 15.81
N VAL A 507 -16.74 -27.47 16.95
CA VAL A 507 -16.01 -26.24 17.25
C VAL A 507 -14.86 -26.03 16.27
N LEU A 508 -14.11 -27.08 15.93
CA LEU A 508 -13.00 -26.99 14.97
C LEU A 508 -13.49 -26.50 13.60
N PHE A 509 -14.62 -26.99 13.10
CA PHE A 509 -15.17 -26.53 11.83
C PHE A 509 -15.63 -25.07 11.90
N ILE A 510 -16.30 -24.68 12.99
CA ILE A 510 -16.66 -23.27 13.20
C ILE A 510 -15.40 -22.39 13.28
N ALA A 511 -14.38 -22.83 14.01
CA ALA A 511 -13.14 -22.08 14.20
C ALA A 511 -12.40 -21.87 12.89
N VAL A 512 -12.34 -22.85 11.99
CA VAL A 512 -11.65 -22.71 10.70
C VAL A 512 -12.44 -21.82 9.73
N PHE A 513 -13.77 -21.93 9.69
CA PHE A 513 -14.57 -21.18 8.71
C PHE A 513 -14.96 -19.77 9.17
N PHE A 514 -15.21 -19.57 10.47
CA PHE A 514 -15.68 -18.28 11.01
C PHE A 514 -14.65 -17.59 11.89
N GLY A 515 -13.80 -18.35 12.58
CA GLY A 515 -12.73 -17.80 13.42
C GLY A 515 -11.83 -16.76 12.73
N PRO A 516 -11.44 -16.92 11.44
CA PRO A 516 -10.65 -15.94 10.70
C PRO A 516 -11.27 -14.54 10.61
N TYR A 517 -12.59 -14.44 10.79
CA TYR A 517 -13.37 -13.22 10.64
C TYR A 517 -13.85 -12.64 11.98
N LEU A 518 -13.50 -13.29 13.10
CA LEU A 518 -13.82 -12.80 14.45
C LEU A 518 -12.74 -11.81 14.89
N SER A 519 -12.97 -10.50 14.71
CA SER A 519 -12.12 -9.46 15.30
C SER A 519 -12.68 -9.03 16.67
N PRO A 520 -11.95 -9.24 17.78
CA PRO A 520 -12.33 -8.83 19.13
C PRO A 520 -12.11 -7.32 19.42
N TRP A 521 -11.58 -6.57 18.45
CA TRP A 521 -11.26 -5.13 18.59
C TRP A 521 -12.10 -4.27 17.63
N GLN A 522 -13.40 -4.55 17.56
CA GLN A 522 -14.38 -3.69 16.91
C GLN A 522 -15.48 -3.32 17.88
#